data_AF-A0A511T5B4-F1
#
_entry.id   AF-A0A511T5B4-F1
#
_cell.length_a   1.000
_cell.length_b   1.000
_cell.length_c   1.000
_cell.angle_alpha   90.00
_cell.angle_beta   90.00
_cell.angle_gamma   90.00
#
_symmetry.space_group_name_H-M   'P 1'
#
loop_
_entity.id
_entity.type
_entity.pdbx_description
1 polymer ?
#
loop_
_entity_poly.entity_id
_entity_poly.type
_entity_poly.pdbx_seq_one_letter_code
_entity_poly.pdbx_strand_id
1 'polypeptide(L)'
;MGEDGAHVTPPESSPSRLPPQAFVRALREMEPRSAAVLTRRLVTGASLGDCARFYGVTEEALSVMLLRAAVSLTRNVFPGAREPASAEEESAWTRMLAAALEREDAPVPAGLVPVVEACRRLRALSGDVMTGLEAATREDQASPQRRREDWMRRLAVMALLALTAYLYLSRPEEPARRPSAAPQPTAPDAGRP
;
A
#
# COMPACT_ATOMS: atom_id res chain seq x y z
N MET A 1 -18.76 29.89 51.32
CA MET A 1 -18.44 28.47 51.08
C MET A 1 -18.31 28.31 49.58
N GLY A 2 -17.08 28.27 49.08
CA GLY A 2 -16.77 28.07 47.66
C GLY A 2 -16.49 26.61 47.43
N GLU A 3 -17.29 25.97 46.59
CA GLU A 3 -17.03 24.62 46.09
C GLU A 3 -16.06 24.77 44.92
N ASP A 4 -14.78 24.45 45.17
CA ASP A 4 -13.78 24.25 44.13
C ASP A 4 -14.19 23.02 43.31
N GLY A 5 -14.91 23.28 42.21
CA GLY A 5 -15.13 22.33 41.13
C GLY A 5 -13.79 22.01 40.47
N ALA A 6 -13.07 21.03 41.02
CA ALA A 6 -11.92 20.44 40.38
C ALA A 6 -12.34 19.93 38.99
N HIS A 7 -11.91 20.63 37.95
CA HIS A 7 -11.99 20.17 36.57
C HIS A 7 -11.22 18.86 36.47
N VAL A 8 -11.93 17.73 36.49
CA VAL A 8 -11.37 16.42 36.16
C VAL A 8 -11.06 16.46 34.67
N THR A 9 -9.82 16.77 34.31
CA THR A 9 -9.34 16.61 32.94
C THR A 9 -9.47 15.13 32.57
N PRO A 10 -10.19 14.77 31.48
CA PRO A 10 -10.28 13.38 31.06
C PRO A 10 -8.86 12.84 30.78
N PRO A 11 -8.59 11.55 31.05
CA PRO A 11 -7.28 10.99 30.85
C PRO A 11 -6.86 11.16 29.39
N GLU A 12 -5.73 11.82 29.16
CA GLU A 12 -5.13 11.93 27.85
C GLU A 12 -4.99 10.52 27.26
N SER A 13 -5.58 10.32 26.08
CA SER A 13 -5.63 9.00 25.44
C SER A 13 -4.24 8.62 24.97
N SER A 14 -3.49 7.87 25.77
CA SER A 14 -2.15 7.41 25.40
C SER A 14 -2.22 6.40 24.24
N PRO A 15 -1.33 6.48 23.24
CA PRO A 15 -1.32 5.55 22.10
C PRO A 15 -1.10 4.09 22.54
N SER A 16 -0.44 3.90 23.69
CA SER A 16 -0.27 2.60 24.35
C SER A 16 -1.58 1.88 24.73
N ARG A 17 -2.71 2.59 24.82
CA ARG A 17 -4.02 2.00 25.20
C ARG A 17 -4.95 1.74 24.01
N LEU A 18 -4.49 1.97 22.79
CA LEU A 18 -5.32 1.80 21.60
C LEU A 18 -5.76 0.33 21.42
N PRO A 19 -7.04 0.09 21.09
CA PRO A 19 -7.55 -1.24 20.79
C PRO A 19 -7.07 -1.72 19.39
N PRO A 20 -6.98 -3.04 19.14
CA PRO A 20 -6.57 -3.59 17.85
C PRO A 20 -7.38 -3.05 16.67
N GLN A 21 -8.70 -2.89 16.84
CA GLN A 21 -9.61 -2.38 15.81
C GLN A 21 -9.25 -0.98 15.31
N ALA A 22 -8.68 -0.13 16.17
CA ALA A 22 -8.22 1.21 15.77
C ALA A 22 -7.06 1.11 14.77
N PHE A 23 -6.12 0.19 15.01
CA PHE A 23 -5.01 -0.07 14.09
C PHE A 23 -5.48 -0.71 12.78
N VAL A 24 -6.41 -1.68 12.84
CA VAL A 24 -6.98 -2.30 11.64
C VAL A 24 -7.64 -1.24 10.74
N ARG A 25 -8.49 -0.37 11.32
CA ARG A 25 -9.11 0.72 10.57
C ARG A 25 -8.07 1.69 10.00
N ALA A 26 -7.14 2.15 10.82
CA ALA A 26 -6.12 3.10 10.39
C ALA A 26 -5.25 2.53 9.25
N LEU A 27 -4.82 1.26 9.34
CA LEU A 27 -4.04 0.61 8.27
C LEU A 27 -4.83 0.45 6.97
N ARG A 28 -6.16 0.30 7.03
CA ARG A 28 -7.03 0.23 5.83
C ARG A 28 -7.25 1.59 5.17
N GLU A 29 -7.29 2.66 5.96
CA GLU A 29 -7.48 4.03 5.48
C GLU A 29 -6.18 4.67 4.96
N MET A 30 -5.03 4.10 5.31
CA MET A 30 -3.72 4.54 4.83
C MET A 30 -3.45 4.21 3.37
N GLU A 31 -2.45 4.88 2.79
CA GLU A 31 -1.91 4.51 1.49
C GLU A 31 -1.47 3.03 1.50
N PRO A 32 -1.85 2.23 0.48
CA PRO A 32 -1.55 0.80 0.45
C PRO A 32 -0.08 0.45 0.63
N ARG A 33 0.82 1.25 0.07
CA ARG A 33 2.27 1.02 0.17
C ARG A 33 2.76 1.24 1.60
N SER A 34 2.35 2.33 2.23
CA SER A 34 2.72 2.66 3.62
C SER A 34 2.17 1.62 4.61
N ALA A 35 0.91 1.21 4.43
CA ALA A 35 0.31 0.13 5.21
C ALA A 35 1.05 -1.20 5.03
N ALA A 36 1.40 -1.58 3.79
CA ALA A 36 2.11 -2.82 3.51
C ALA A 36 3.49 -2.88 4.19
N VAL A 37 4.24 -1.77 4.18
CA VAL A 37 5.56 -1.69 4.85
C VAL A 37 5.41 -1.90 6.36
N LEU A 38 4.45 -1.24 7.00
CA LEU A 38 4.18 -1.40 8.44
C LEU A 38 3.72 -2.82 8.77
N THR A 39 2.79 -3.37 8.00
CA THR A 39 2.29 -4.73 8.22
C THR A 39 3.44 -5.73 8.13
N ARG A 40 4.27 -5.68 7.09
CA ARG A 40 5.38 -6.62 6.93
C ARG A 40 6.40 -6.50 8.06
N ARG A 41 6.76 -5.27 8.45
CA ARG A 41 7.81 -5.05 9.46
C ARG A 41 7.32 -5.29 10.89
N LEU A 42 6.16 -4.75 11.25
CA LEU A 42 5.68 -4.70 12.63
C LEU A 42 4.66 -5.79 12.95
N VAL A 43 3.86 -6.22 11.99
CA VAL A 43 2.82 -7.24 12.21
C VAL A 43 3.36 -8.63 11.88
N THR A 44 3.99 -8.81 10.72
CA THR A 44 4.63 -10.08 10.35
C THR A 44 5.98 -10.28 11.04
N GLY A 45 6.60 -9.22 11.56
CA GLY A 45 7.86 -9.28 12.29
C GLY A 45 9.10 -9.53 11.42
N ALA A 46 9.02 -9.27 10.11
CA ALA A 46 10.17 -9.44 9.22
C ALA A 46 11.33 -8.51 9.61
N SER A 47 12.57 -8.95 9.38
CA SER A 47 13.75 -8.12 9.63
C SER A 47 13.80 -6.92 8.68
N LEU A 48 14.56 -5.87 9.04
CA LEU A 48 14.73 -4.70 8.18
C LEU A 48 15.35 -5.08 6.84
N GLY A 49 16.40 -5.92 6.86
CA GLY A 49 17.07 -6.41 5.65
C GLY A 49 16.16 -7.25 4.74
N ASP A 50 15.33 -8.12 5.30
CA ASP A 50 14.38 -8.93 4.49
C ASP A 50 13.28 -8.08 3.86
N CYS A 51 12.80 -7.07 4.58
CA CYS A 51 11.89 -6.07 4.02
C CYS A 51 12.57 -5.29 2.89
N ALA A 52 13.83 -4.84 3.07
CA ALA A 52 14.53 -4.02 2.10
C ALA A 52 14.75 -4.79 0.79
N ARG A 53 15.19 -6.05 0.89
CA ARG A 53 15.31 -6.97 -0.25
C ARG A 53 13.97 -7.19 -0.96
N PHE A 54 12.89 -7.38 -0.21
CA PHE A 54 11.58 -7.61 -0.80
C PHE A 54 11.07 -6.42 -1.61
N TYR A 55 11.31 -5.20 -1.14
CA TYR A 55 10.90 -3.99 -1.85
C TYR A 55 11.94 -3.51 -2.89
N GLY A 56 13.10 -4.18 -2.99
CA GLY A 56 14.17 -3.78 -3.93
C GLY A 56 14.78 -2.43 -3.60
N VAL A 57 14.90 -2.08 -2.31
CA VAL A 57 15.44 -0.79 -1.82
C VAL A 57 16.58 -1.01 -0.83
N THR A 58 17.33 0.05 -0.54
CA THR A 58 18.33 0.03 0.54
C THR A 58 17.64 0.03 1.91
N GLU A 59 18.34 -0.46 2.94
CA GLU A 59 17.82 -0.44 4.32
C GLU A 59 17.58 0.99 4.84
N GLU A 60 18.41 1.94 4.41
CA GLU A 60 18.26 3.36 4.73
C GLU A 60 16.98 3.92 4.12
N ALA A 61 16.73 3.68 2.83
CA ALA A 61 15.50 4.11 2.16
C ALA A 61 14.27 3.46 2.79
N LEU A 62 14.36 2.17 3.15
CA LEU A 62 13.29 1.48 3.87
C LEU A 62 13.04 2.11 5.25
N SER A 63 14.08 2.49 5.97
CA SER A 63 13.96 3.10 7.30
C SER A 63 13.23 4.44 7.23
N VAL A 64 13.52 5.26 6.21
CA VAL A 64 12.79 6.51 5.98
C VAL A 64 11.32 6.23 5.61
N MET A 65 11.05 5.25 4.73
CA MET A 65 9.67 4.84 4.42
C MET A 65 8.93 4.36 5.66
N LEU A 66 9.60 3.59 6.52
CA LEU A 66 9.04 3.09 7.77
C LEU A 66 8.72 4.24 8.73
N LEU A 67 9.61 5.22 8.88
CA LEU A 67 9.34 6.41 9.70
C LEU A 67 8.12 7.18 9.19
N ARG A 68 8.08 7.50 7.89
CA ARG A 68 6.95 8.25 7.30
C ARG A 68 5.63 7.51 7.46
N ALA A 69 5.64 6.19 7.21
CA ALA A 69 4.48 5.35 7.40
C ALA A 69 4.06 5.31 8.88
N ALA A 70 5.00 5.18 9.81
CA ALA A 70 4.74 5.18 11.24
C ALA A 70 4.13 6.50 11.72
N VAL A 71 4.70 7.64 11.30
CA VAL A 71 4.15 8.98 11.59
C VAL A 71 2.72 9.10 11.04
N SER A 72 2.50 8.69 9.79
CA SER A 72 1.16 8.70 9.17
C SER A 72 0.16 7.83 9.94
N LEU A 73 0.55 6.61 10.32
CA LEU A 73 -0.28 5.74 11.17
C LEU A 73 -0.60 6.41 12.50
N THR A 74 0.42 6.94 13.19
CA THR A 74 0.24 7.59 14.49
C THR A 74 -0.69 8.79 14.37
N ARG A 75 -0.59 9.62 13.32
CA ARG A 75 -1.50 10.74 13.10
C ARG A 75 -2.95 10.28 12.86
N ASN A 76 -3.16 9.15 12.19
CA ASN A 76 -4.50 8.61 11.97
C ASN A 76 -5.15 8.09 13.25
N VAL A 77 -4.37 7.53 14.19
CA VAL A 77 -4.90 7.03 15.48
C VAL A 77 -4.84 8.05 16.61
N PHE A 78 -3.92 9.01 16.51
CA PHE A 78 -3.61 10.02 17.51
C PHE A 78 -3.26 11.36 16.82
N PRO A 79 -4.27 12.24 16.60
CA PRO A 79 -4.09 13.49 15.86
C PRO A 79 -3.04 14.46 16.43
N GLY A 80 -2.63 14.29 17.69
CA GLY A 80 -1.59 15.10 18.34
C GLY A 80 -0.15 14.76 17.97
N ALA A 81 0.09 13.77 17.11
CA ALA A 81 1.44 13.38 16.70
C ALA A 81 2.09 14.42 15.77
N ARG A 82 3.34 14.78 16.08
CA ARG A 82 4.13 15.78 15.34
C ARG A 82 4.88 15.13 14.17
N GLU A 83 5.01 15.88 13.08
CA GLU A 83 5.89 15.52 11.96
C GLU A 83 7.30 16.11 12.16
N PRO A 84 8.35 15.48 11.58
CA PRO A 84 9.67 16.09 11.53
C PRO A 84 9.60 17.43 10.77
N ALA A 85 10.23 18.46 11.33
CA ALA A 85 10.19 19.82 10.78
C ALA A 85 11.24 20.04 9.69
N SER A 86 12.28 19.21 9.62
CA SER A 86 13.33 19.28 8.60
C SER A 86 13.81 17.90 8.15
N ALA A 87 14.55 17.86 7.04
CA ALA A 87 15.18 16.64 6.54
C ALA A 87 16.26 16.10 7.50
N GLU A 88 17.01 16.99 8.18
CA GLU A 88 17.96 16.55 9.20
C GLU A 88 17.26 15.89 10.39
N GLU A 89 16.12 16.46 10.81
CA GLU A 89 15.31 15.89 11.88
C GLU A 89 14.71 14.54 11.45
N GLU A 90 14.20 14.42 10.22
CA GLU A 90 13.70 13.15 9.67
C GLU A 90 14.81 12.08 9.68
N SER A 91 16.01 12.44 9.24
CA SER A 91 17.18 11.56 9.25
C SER A 91 17.55 11.11 10.67
N ALA A 92 17.51 12.01 11.65
CA ALA A 92 17.74 11.69 13.05
C ALA A 92 16.64 10.77 13.61
N TRP A 93 15.37 11.11 13.39
CA TRP A 93 14.21 10.33 13.81
C TRP A 93 14.22 8.93 13.21
N THR A 94 14.69 8.78 11.97
CA THR A 94 14.80 7.48 11.30
C THR A 94 15.75 6.55 12.06
N ARG A 95 16.94 7.05 12.43
CA ARG A 95 17.92 6.27 13.22
C ARG A 95 17.39 5.95 14.62
N MET A 96 16.75 6.93 15.26
CA MET A 96 16.23 6.78 16.63
C MET A 96 15.04 5.82 16.68
N LEU A 97 14.15 5.86 15.69
CA LEU A 97 13.04 4.91 15.57
C LEU A 97 13.57 3.49 15.38
N ALA A 98 14.53 3.29 14.47
CA ALA A 98 15.15 1.97 14.26
C ALA A 98 15.75 1.43 15.56
N ALA A 99 16.52 2.27 16.29
CA ALA A 99 17.08 1.90 17.59
C ALA A 99 16.01 1.59 18.63
N ALA A 100 14.93 2.38 18.70
CA ALA A 100 13.84 2.20 19.66
C ALA A 100 12.94 0.99 19.38
N LEU A 101 12.90 0.48 18.15
CA LEU A 101 12.18 -0.74 17.80
C LEU A 101 12.99 -2.01 18.13
N GLU A 102 14.32 -1.91 18.17
CA GLU A 102 15.21 -3.01 18.54
C GLU A 102 15.51 -3.03 20.04
N ARG A 103 15.56 -1.86 20.70
CA ARG A 103 15.86 -1.70 22.12
C ARG A 103 14.77 -0.90 22.83
N GLU A 104 14.20 -1.46 23.89
CA GLU A 104 13.13 -0.81 24.64
C GLU A 104 13.59 0.49 25.33
N ASP A 105 14.82 0.50 25.85
CA ASP A 105 15.40 1.62 26.62
C ASP A 105 16.16 2.65 25.76
N ALA A 106 15.99 2.66 24.44
CA ALA A 106 16.64 3.66 23.60
C ALA A 106 16.09 5.07 23.94
N PRO A 107 16.95 6.11 24.06
CA PRO A 107 16.48 7.47 24.26
C PRO A 107 15.73 7.96 23.02
N VAL A 108 14.55 8.56 23.22
CA VAL A 108 13.66 9.05 22.15
C VAL A 108 13.28 10.51 22.45
N PRO A 109 13.32 11.43 21.45
CA PRO A 109 12.89 12.80 21.66
C PRO A 109 11.37 12.86 21.85
N ALA A 110 10.88 13.84 22.63
CA ALA A 110 9.47 13.93 23.01
C ALA A 110 8.50 13.87 21.81
N GLY A 111 8.86 14.48 20.67
CA GLY A 111 8.04 14.45 19.45
C GLY A 111 7.89 13.06 18.80
N LEU A 112 8.84 12.16 19.03
CA LEU A 112 8.87 10.81 18.45
C LEU A 112 8.26 9.75 19.39
N VAL A 113 8.07 10.07 20.68
CA VAL A 113 7.50 9.15 21.68
C VAL A 113 6.15 8.56 21.25
N PRO A 114 5.15 9.35 20.79
CA PRO A 114 3.86 8.78 20.38
C PRO A 114 3.99 7.80 19.21
N VAL A 115 4.95 8.03 18.31
CA VAL A 115 5.20 7.18 17.13
C VAL A 115 5.80 5.85 17.55
N VAL A 116 6.80 5.87 18.44
CA VAL A 116 7.42 4.66 18.97
C VAL A 116 6.41 3.84 19.77
N GLU A 117 5.61 4.48 20.63
CA GLU A 117 4.55 3.80 21.38
C GLU A 117 3.53 3.13 20.46
N ALA A 118 3.05 3.85 19.43
CA ALA A 118 2.11 3.28 18.46
C ALA A 118 2.71 2.07 17.73
N CYS A 119 3.98 2.13 17.32
CA CYS A 119 4.65 1.02 16.64
C CYS A 119 4.84 -0.19 17.56
N ARG A 120 5.27 0.03 18.80
CA ARG A 120 5.41 -1.04 19.81
C ARG A 120 4.06 -1.67 20.14
N ARG A 121 3.02 -0.84 20.29
CA ARG A 121 1.66 -1.32 20.53
C ARG A 121 1.13 -2.14 19.35
N LEU A 122 1.35 -1.69 18.12
CA LEU A 122 1.01 -2.44 16.91
C LEU A 122 1.72 -3.80 16.86
N ARG A 123 3.02 -3.84 17.20
CA ARG A 123 3.80 -5.09 17.26
C ARG A 123 3.27 -6.04 18.34
N ALA A 124 2.92 -5.51 19.51
CA ALA A 124 2.34 -6.28 20.61
C ALA A 124 0.95 -6.86 20.26
N LEU A 125 0.17 -6.16 19.44
CA LEU A 125 -1.16 -6.59 18.96
C LEU A 125 -1.13 -7.27 17.59
N SER A 126 0.05 -7.70 17.12
CA SER A 126 0.25 -8.19 15.75
C SER A 126 -0.72 -9.30 15.34
N GLY A 127 -0.93 -10.31 16.20
CA GLY A 127 -1.86 -11.41 15.92
C GLY A 127 -3.32 -10.96 15.75
N ASP A 128 -3.78 -10.08 16.62
CA ASP A 128 -5.15 -9.54 16.57
C ASP A 128 -5.34 -8.64 15.33
N VAL A 129 -4.35 -7.81 15.02
CA VAL A 129 -4.37 -6.93 13.86
C VAL A 129 -4.34 -7.74 12.56
N MET A 130 -3.51 -8.79 12.48
CA MET A 130 -3.49 -9.67 11.31
C MET A 130 -4.85 -10.33 11.09
N THR A 131 -5.43 -10.91 12.15
CA THR A 131 -6.76 -11.53 12.11
C THR A 131 -7.84 -10.53 11.68
N GLY A 132 -7.78 -9.30 12.19
CA GLY A 132 -8.68 -8.23 11.82
C GLY A 132 -8.55 -7.79 10.36
N LEU A 133 -7.33 -7.67 9.84
CA LEU A 133 -7.07 -7.33 8.43
C LEU A 133 -7.57 -8.43 7.49
N GLU A 134 -7.38 -9.71 7.85
CA GLU A 134 -7.90 -10.84 7.08
C GLU A 134 -9.43 -10.90 7.10
N ALA A 135 -10.05 -10.63 8.25
CA ALA A 135 -11.50 -10.54 8.36
C ALA A 135 -12.07 -9.40 7.50
N ALA A 136 -11.46 -8.22 7.57
CA ALA A 136 -11.83 -7.08 6.74
C ALA A 136 -11.68 -7.36 5.24
N THR A 137 -10.60 -8.06 4.85
CA THR A 137 -10.39 -8.46 3.45
C THR A 137 -11.48 -9.43 2.99
N ARG A 138 -11.89 -10.38 3.83
CA ARG A 138 -13.00 -11.30 3.53
C ARG A 138 -14.33 -10.57 3.41
N GLU A 139 -14.58 -9.57 4.25
CA GLU A 139 -15.78 -8.73 4.18
C GLU A 139 -15.81 -7.91 2.88
N ASP A 140 -14.69 -7.29 2.50
CA ASP A 140 -14.56 -6.55 1.24
C ASP A 140 -14.80 -7.44 0.02
N GLN A 141 -14.34 -8.70 0.07
CA GLN A 141 -14.60 -9.70 -0.97
C GLN A 141 -16.06 -10.19 -0.98
N ALA A 142 -16.72 -10.24 0.18
CA ALA A 142 -18.12 -10.62 0.30
C ALA A 142 -19.09 -9.49 -0.08
N SER A 143 -18.59 -8.25 -0.25
CA SER A 143 -19.42 -7.08 -0.54
C SER A 143 -20.25 -7.26 -1.83
N PRO A 144 -21.57 -7.00 -1.78
CA PRO A 144 -22.45 -7.13 -2.93
C PRO A 144 -22.10 -6.14 -4.06
N GLN A 145 -21.40 -5.06 -3.75
CA GLN A 145 -20.99 -4.06 -4.74
C GLN A 145 -19.93 -4.63 -5.70
N ARG A 146 -18.89 -5.31 -5.19
CA ARG A 146 -17.91 -6.00 -6.02
C ARG A 146 -18.54 -7.10 -6.86
N ARG A 147 -19.50 -7.85 -6.30
CA ARG A 147 -20.25 -8.85 -7.07
C ARG A 147 -20.98 -8.24 -8.27
N ARG A 148 -21.58 -7.04 -8.11
CA ARG A 148 -22.22 -6.33 -9.22
C ARG A 148 -21.19 -5.88 -10.26
N GLU A 149 -20.07 -5.32 -9.84
CA GLU A 149 -18.99 -4.88 -10.74
C GLU A 149 -18.40 -6.06 -11.54
N ASP A 150 -18.11 -7.18 -10.88
CA ASP A 150 -17.62 -8.39 -11.54
C ASP A 150 -18.64 -8.96 -12.53
N TRP A 151 -19.93 -8.93 -12.17
CA TRP A 151 -20.99 -9.40 -13.06
C TRP A 151 -21.13 -8.49 -14.29
N MET A 152 -21.08 -7.16 -14.10
CA MET A 152 -21.06 -6.19 -15.20
C MET A 152 -19.83 -6.37 -16.09
N ARG A 153 -18.65 -6.56 -15.50
CA ARG A 153 -17.40 -6.80 -16.25
C ARG A 153 -17.50 -8.09 -17.07
N ARG A 154 -18.04 -9.16 -16.50
CA ARG A 154 -18.26 -10.44 -17.21
C ARG A 154 -19.24 -10.27 -18.37
N LEU A 155 -20.35 -9.56 -18.17
CA LEU A 155 -21.29 -9.26 -19.25
C LEU A 155 -20.65 -8.45 -20.38
N ALA A 156 -19.85 -7.43 -20.03
CA ALA A 156 -19.14 -6.62 -21.02
C ALA A 156 -18.16 -7.48 -21.85
N VAL A 157 -17.38 -8.36 -21.20
CA VAL A 157 -16.47 -9.28 -21.88
C VAL A 157 -17.24 -10.24 -22.80
N MET A 158 -18.35 -10.82 -22.33
CA MET A 158 -19.18 -11.72 -23.14
C MET A 158 -19.81 -11.01 -24.34
N ALA A 159 -20.29 -9.78 -24.17
CA ALA A 159 -20.82 -8.97 -25.27
C ALA A 159 -19.74 -8.67 -26.31
N LEU A 160 -18.52 -8.34 -25.87
CA LEU A 160 -17.41 -8.08 -26.77
C LEU A 160 -17.01 -9.34 -27.55
N LEU A 161 -16.93 -10.50 -26.89
CA LEU A 161 -16.68 -11.79 -27.55
C LEU A 161 -17.78 -12.14 -28.56
N ALA A 162 -19.05 -11.96 -28.18
CA ALA A 162 -20.18 -12.21 -29.06
C ALA A 162 -20.14 -11.30 -30.30
N LEU A 163 -19.85 -10.01 -30.12
CA LEU A 163 -19.69 -9.06 -31.22
C LEU A 163 -18.51 -9.45 -32.14
N THR A 164 -17.39 -9.86 -31.54
CA THR A 164 -16.20 -10.26 -32.30
C THR A 164 -16.48 -11.53 -33.12
N ALA A 165 -17.16 -12.52 -32.52
CA ALA A 165 -17.58 -13.73 -33.20
C ALA A 165 -18.60 -13.43 -34.31
N TYR A 166 -19.56 -12.55 -34.05
CA TYR A 166 -20.53 -12.09 -35.04
C TYR A 166 -19.86 -11.43 -36.24
N LEU A 167 -18.93 -10.49 -36.01
CA LEU A 167 -18.18 -9.82 -37.08
C LEU A 167 -17.29 -10.78 -37.87
N TYR A 168 -16.71 -11.77 -37.22
CA TYR A 168 -15.93 -12.81 -37.89
C TYR A 168 -16.81 -13.66 -38.83
N LEU A 169 -17.98 -14.09 -38.35
CA LEU A 169 -18.92 -14.91 -39.11
C LEU A 169 -19.70 -14.12 -40.17
N SER A 170 -19.88 -12.82 -39.96
CA SER A 170 -20.66 -11.93 -40.83
C SER A 170 -19.79 -11.19 -41.84
N ARG A 171 -18.50 -11.52 -41.97
CA ARG A 171 -17.67 -11.01 -43.08
C ARG A 171 -18.19 -11.59 -44.39
N PRO A 172 -18.76 -10.78 -45.30
CA PRO A 172 -19.02 -11.23 -46.66
C PRO A 172 -17.68 -11.60 -47.32
N GLU A 173 -17.65 -12.68 -48.10
CA GLU A 173 -16.46 -13.11 -48.85
C GLU A 173 -15.85 -11.91 -49.57
N GLU A 174 -14.60 -11.57 -49.24
CA GLU A 174 -13.85 -10.56 -49.98
C GLU A 174 -13.80 -10.99 -51.45
N PRO A 175 -14.19 -10.13 -52.41
CA PRO A 175 -14.07 -10.49 -53.82
C PRO A 175 -12.60 -10.77 -54.11
N ALA A 176 -12.35 -11.94 -54.72
CA ALA A 176 -11.02 -12.49 -54.97
C ALA A 176 -10.01 -11.40 -55.36
N ARG A 177 -8.92 -11.29 -54.58
CA ARG A 177 -7.75 -10.48 -54.92
C ARG A 177 -7.37 -10.75 -56.37
N ARG A 178 -7.51 -9.74 -57.24
CA ARG A 178 -6.98 -9.82 -58.60
C ARG A 178 -5.48 -10.15 -58.50
N PRO A 179 -4.99 -11.16 -59.24
CA PRO A 179 -3.58 -11.50 -59.22
C PRO A 179 -2.76 -10.27 -59.60
N SER A 180 -1.79 -9.94 -58.74
CA SER A 180 -0.79 -8.91 -58.98
C SER A 180 -0.07 -9.26 -60.29
N ALA A 181 -0.06 -8.33 -61.25
CA ALA A 181 0.63 -8.52 -62.51
C ALA A 181 2.10 -8.90 -62.24
N ALA A 182 2.56 -9.96 -62.91
CA ALA A 182 3.90 -10.51 -62.74
C ALA A 182 4.99 -9.43 -62.91
N PRO A 183 6.10 -9.51 -62.15
CA PRO A 183 7.24 -8.63 -62.36
C PRO A 183 7.79 -8.86 -63.76
N GLN A 184 7.90 -7.79 -64.55
CA GLN A 184 8.51 -7.87 -65.89
C GLN A 184 9.97 -8.32 -65.76
N PRO A 185 10.44 -9.25 -66.60
CA PRO A 185 11.83 -9.68 -66.59
C PRO A 185 12.76 -8.54 -66.99
N THR A 186 13.77 -8.30 -66.16
CA THR A 186 14.98 -7.55 -66.47
C THR A 186 15.59 -8.04 -67.78
N ALA A 187 15.70 -7.16 -68.79
CA ALA A 187 16.52 -7.41 -69.97
C ALA A 187 18.00 -7.41 -69.57
N PRO A 188 18.80 -8.41 -69.96
CA PRO A 188 20.22 -8.41 -69.69
C PRO A 188 21.00 -7.68 -70.79
N ASP A 189 22.02 -6.98 -70.31
CA ASP A 189 23.34 -6.83 -70.93
C ASP A 189 23.49 -5.99 -72.21
N ALA A 190 24.27 -4.92 -72.07
CA ALA A 190 25.25 -4.58 -73.09
C ALA A 190 26.35 -3.68 -72.48
N GLY A 191 27.48 -4.30 -72.15
CA GLY A 191 28.76 -3.76 -72.60
C GLY A 191 29.51 -2.84 -71.61
N ARG A 192 30.42 -3.47 -70.86
CA ARG A 192 31.78 -2.96 -70.58
C ARG A 192 32.53 -2.65 -71.89
N PRO A 193 33.67 -1.94 -71.91
CA PRO A 193 34.61 -1.67 -70.81
C PRO A 193 34.78 -0.22 -70.39
#